data_AF-A0A1D2QV97-F1
#
_entry.id   AF-A0A1D2QV97-F1
#
_cell.length_a   1.000
_cell.length_b   1.000
_cell.length_c   1.000
_cell.angle_alpha   90.00
_cell.angle_beta   90.00
_cell.angle_gamma   90.00
#
_symmetry.space_group_name_H-M   'P 1'
#
loop_
_entity.id
_entity.type
_entity.pdbx_description
1 polymer ?
#
loop_
_entity_poly.entity_id
_entity_poly.type
_entity_poly.pdbx_seq_one_letter_code
_entity_poly.pdbx_strand_id
1 'polypeptide(L)'
;MVKTKTKPDYYPGTKDFWMHLIFDVKSERLLGAQIAGGEDVVGYVNLASMALQKGNTLEDTLSFKYSYAPPICSAPSPFVSAAENAYKKLNRLRKIKKAKEKKLDVKTKK
;
A
#
# COMPACT_ATOMS: atom_id res chain seq x y z
N MET A 1 5.50 -5.10 0.13
CA MET A 1 5.90 -4.89 -1.28
C MET A 1 4.91 -5.61 -2.18
N VAL A 2 4.46 -4.96 -3.24
CA VAL A 2 3.65 -5.56 -4.32
C VAL A 2 4.46 -5.55 -5.61
N LYS A 3 4.35 -6.65 -6.36
CA LYS A 3 4.84 -6.76 -7.73
C LYS A 3 3.64 -6.69 -8.67
N THR A 4 3.71 -5.84 -9.67
CA THR A 4 2.69 -5.64 -10.69
C THR A 4 3.38 -5.32 -12.02
N LYS A 5 2.64 -4.74 -12.95
CA LYS A 5 3.09 -4.30 -14.26
C LYS A 5 2.94 -2.79 -14.41
N THR A 6 3.74 -2.19 -15.28
CA THR A 6 3.61 -0.76 -15.65
C THR A 6 2.28 -0.49 -16.37
N LYS A 7 1.79 -1.46 -17.14
CA LYS A 7 0.58 -1.38 -17.98
C LYS A 7 -0.15 -2.73 -17.95
N PRO A 8 -1.44 -2.81 -18.34
CA PRO A 8 -2.11 -4.10 -18.50
C PRO A 8 -1.31 -5.06 -19.39
N ASP A 9 -1.39 -6.37 -19.12
CA ASP A 9 -0.58 -7.38 -19.82
C ASP A 9 -0.82 -7.43 -21.34
N TYR A 10 -2.01 -7.03 -21.78
CA TYR A 10 -2.36 -6.95 -23.20
C TYR A 10 -1.76 -5.72 -23.91
N TYR A 11 -1.24 -4.74 -23.16
CA TYR A 11 -0.73 -3.50 -23.74
C TYR A 11 0.74 -3.65 -24.13
N PRO A 12 1.15 -3.25 -25.35
CA PRO A 12 2.53 -3.37 -25.81
C PRO A 12 3.53 -2.68 -24.88
N GLY A 13 4.67 -3.33 -24.65
CA GLY A 13 5.76 -2.77 -23.83
C GLY A 13 5.48 -2.77 -22.33
N THR A 14 4.61 -3.66 -21.84
CA THR A 14 4.42 -3.89 -20.40
C THR A 14 5.71 -4.39 -19.74
N LYS A 15 6.04 -3.85 -18.57
CA LYS A 15 7.26 -4.19 -17.81
C LYS A 15 6.89 -4.49 -16.36
N ASP A 16 7.76 -5.21 -15.67
CA ASP A 16 7.59 -5.44 -14.23
C ASP A 16 7.74 -4.11 -13.45
N PHE A 17 6.89 -3.95 -12.44
CA PHE A 17 6.83 -2.78 -11.58
C PHE A 17 6.69 -3.21 -10.12
N TRP A 18 7.41 -2.54 -9.23
CA TRP A 18 7.46 -2.84 -7.80
C TRP A 18 7.13 -1.60 -7.00
N MET A 19 6.30 -1.80 -5.98
CA MET A 19 5.95 -0.74 -5.05
C MET A 19 5.91 -1.24 -3.62
N HIS A 20 6.43 -0.43 -2.71
CA HIS A 20 6.41 -0.68 -1.29
C HIS A 20 6.05 0.59 -0.56
N LEU A 21 4.90 0.58 0.12
CA LEU A 21 4.49 1.66 1.00
C LEU A 21 4.76 1.25 2.46
N ILE A 22 5.26 2.19 3.24
CA ILE A 22 5.60 2.00 4.65
C ILE A 22 4.63 2.85 5.47
N PHE A 23 3.90 2.21 6.39
CA PHE A 23 2.94 2.88 7.26
C PHE A 23 3.30 2.65 8.72
N ASP A 24 3.04 3.65 9.56
CA ASP A 24 3.08 3.48 11.00
C ASP A 24 1.92 2.58 11.46
N VAL A 25 2.18 1.65 12.37
CA VAL A 25 1.16 0.66 12.80
C VAL A 25 0.12 1.27 13.74
N LYS A 26 0.48 2.33 14.50
CA LYS A 26 -0.41 2.93 15.50
C LYS A 26 -1.29 4.01 14.88
N SER A 27 -0.66 4.97 14.21
CA SER A 27 -1.31 6.13 13.58
C SER A 27 -1.78 5.87 12.16
N GLU A 28 -1.37 4.77 11.55
CA GLU A 28 -1.66 4.43 10.15
C GLU A 28 -1.13 5.45 9.12
N ARG A 29 -0.30 6.42 9.54
CA ARG A 29 0.28 7.42 8.63
C ARG A 29 1.27 6.78 7.68
N LEU A 30 1.25 7.23 6.43
CA LEU A 30 2.30 6.92 5.47
C LEU A 30 3.61 7.54 5.95
N LEU A 31 4.67 6.73 6.00
CA LEU A 31 6.03 7.12 6.43
C LEU A 31 7.03 7.13 5.29
N GLY A 32 6.77 6.37 4.22
CA GLY A 32 7.64 6.33 3.07
C GLY A 32 7.12 5.44 1.95
N ALA A 33 7.76 5.57 0.79
CA ALA A 33 7.49 4.74 -0.37
C ALA A 33 8.81 4.38 -1.08
N GLN A 34 8.86 3.16 -1.63
CA GLN A 34 9.90 2.70 -2.55
C GLN A 34 9.23 2.19 -3.81
N ILE A 35 9.69 2.67 -4.97
CA ILE A 35 9.09 2.39 -6.27
C ILE A 35 10.22 2.09 -7.27
N ALA A 36 10.07 1.03 -8.05
CA ALA A 36 11.00 0.63 -9.11
C ALA A 36 10.22 0.02 -10.28
N GLY A 37 10.70 0.17 -11.51
CA GLY A 37 9.98 -0.34 -12.70
C GLY A 37 10.12 0.50 -13.98
N GLY A 38 10.94 1.56 -13.94
CA GLY A 38 11.23 2.40 -15.11
C GLY A 38 10.16 3.44 -15.35
N GLU A 39 9.21 3.14 -16.24
CA GLU A 39 8.14 4.06 -16.64
C GLU A 39 7.23 4.40 -15.45
N ASP A 40 6.70 5.62 -15.43
CA ASP A 40 5.77 6.16 -14.43
C ASP A 40 6.27 6.24 -12.97
N VAL A 41 7.47 5.74 -12.67
CA VAL A 41 8.08 5.78 -11.33
C VAL A 41 8.07 7.21 -10.77
N VAL A 42 8.46 8.20 -11.57
CA VAL A 42 8.50 9.61 -11.15
C VAL A 42 7.12 10.11 -10.73
N GLY A 43 6.07 9.74 -11.45
CA GLY A 43 4.68 10.13 -11.12
C GLY A 43 4.24 9.56 -9.77
N TYR A 44 4.51 8.28 -9.52
CA TYR A 44 4.18 7.66 -8.24
C TYR A 44 5.04 8.16 -7.08
N VAL A 45 6.31 8.49 -7.32
CA VAL A 45 7.19 9.10 -6.30
C VAL A 45 6.67 10.49 -5.93
N ASN A 46 6.28 11.31 -6.90
CA ASN A 46 5.68 12.61 -6.65
C ASN A 46 4.36 12.49 -5.87
N LEU A 47 3.52 11.51 -6.23
CA LEU A 47 2.28 11.25 -5.51
C LEU A 47 2.53 10.78 -4.07
N ALA A 48 3.51 9.90 -3.86
CA ALA A 48 3.94 9.49 -2.53
C ALA A 48 4.45 10.68 -1.70
N SER A 49 5.27 11.55 -2.31
CA SER A 49 5.76 12.78 -1.68
C SER A 49 4.62 13.69 -1.26
N MET A 50 3.62 13.89 -2.12
CA MET A 50 2.44 14.68 -1.81
C MET A 50 1.62 14.06 -0.66
N ALA A 51 1.39 12.75 -0.70
CA ALA A 51 0.68 12.03 0.36
C ALA A 51 1.41 12.11 1.72
N LEU A 52 2.75 12.03 1.71
CA LEU A 52 3.59 12.21 2.90
C LEU A 52 3.47 13.61 3.47
N GLN A 53 3.58 14.64 2.63
CA GLN A 53 3.44 16.04 3.04
C GLN A 53 2.06 16.34 3.63
N LYS A 54 0.99 15.77 3.05
CA LYS A 54 -0.38 15.90 3.57
C LYS A 54 -0.62 15.09 4.85
N GLY A 55 0.27 14.16 5.18
CA GLY A 55 0.13 13.30 6.34
C GLY A 55 -0.93 12.21 6.19
N ASN A 56 -1.16 11.77 4.95
CA ASN A 56 -2.20 10.79 4.65
C ASN A 56 -2.02 9.49 5.43
N THR A 57 -3.15 8.93 5.83
CA THR A 57 -3.26 7.61 6.47
C THR A 57 -3.39 6.50 5.44
N LEU A 58 -3.36 5.26 5.92
CA LEU A 58 -3.65 4.07 5.13
C LEU A 58 -5.05 4.14 4.51
N GLU A 59 -6.04 4.63 5.26
CA GLU A 59 -7.42 4.78 4.79
C GLU A 59 -7.53 5.83 3.68
N ASP A 60 -6.88 6.99 3.85
CA ASP A 60 -6.81 8.01 2.79
C ASP A 60 -6.20 7.41 1.51
N THR A 61 -5.14 6.63 1.65
CA THR A 61 -4.44 6.02 0.53
C THR A 61 -5.31 4.99 -0.21
N LEU A 62 -6.11 4.22 0.52
CA LEU A 62 -7.09 3.28 -0.06
C LEU A 62 -8.21 4.01 -0.81
N SER A 63 -8.55 5.23 -0.40
CA SER A 63 -9.61 6.03 -1.02
C SER A 63 -9.21 6.66 -2.37
N PHE A 64 -7.91 6.70 -2.68
CA PHE A 64 -7.40 7.37 -3.89
C PHE A 64 -8.03 6.79 -5.16
N LYS A 65 -8.50 7.69 -6.03
CA LYS A 65 -9.09 7.34 -7.33
C LYS A 65 -8.12 7.71 -8.44
N TYR A 66 -7.94 6.77 -9.36
CA TYR A 66 -7.10 6.94 -10.53
C TYR A 66 -7.97 6.81 -11.76
N SER A 67 -7.73 7.66 -12.75
CA SER A 67 -8.28 7.44 -14.08
C SER A 67 -7.63 6.21 -14.69
N TYR A 68 -8.46 5.28 -15.18
CA TYR A 68 -7.96 4.14 -15.93
C TYR A 68 -7.53 4.60 -17.32
N ALA A 69 -6.27 4.36 -17.66
CA ALA A 69 -5.73 4.62 -18.98
C ALA A 69 -4.68 3.53 -19.27
N PRO A 70 -4.95 2.56 -20.17
CA PRO A 70 -4.03 1.45 -20.47
C PRO A 70 -2.56 1.85 -20.69
N PRO A 71 -2.23 2.98 -21.36
CA PRO A 71 -0.82 3.37 -21.52
C PRO A 71 -0.12 3.88 -20.24
N ILE A 72 -0.85 4.24 -19.18
CA ILE A 72 -0.33 5.02 -18.03
C ILE A 72 -0.68 4.39 -16.67
N CYS A 73 -1.86 3.80 -16.52
CA CYS A 73 -2.32 3.25 -15.25
C CYS A 73 -3.20 2.02 -15.46
N SER A 74 -2.77 0.89 -14.89
CA SER A 74 -3.61 -0.31 -14.76
C SER A 74 -4.77 -0.08 -13.78
N ALA A 75 -5.82 -0.88 -13.91
CA ALA A 75 -6.90 -0.97 -12.93
C ALA A 75 -6.80 -2.32 -12.19
N PRO A 76 -6.59 -2.35 -10.87
CA PRO A 76 -6.34 -1.22 -9.96
C PRO A 76 -4.95 -0.60 -10.12
N SER A 77 -4.80 0.64 -9.65
CA SER A 77 -3.50 1.34 -9.59
C SER A 77 -2.52 0.60 -8.66
N PRO A 78 -1.24 0.47 -9.02
CA PRO A 78 -0.19 -0.07 -8.16
C PRO A 78 -0.16 0.54 -6.75
N PHE A 79 -0.46 1.84 -6.63
CA PHE A 79 -0.48 2.56 -5.36
C PHE A 79 -1.58 2.09 -4.43
N VAL A 80 -2.78 1.90 -4.96
CA VAL A 80 -3.92 1.37 -4.21
C VAL A 80 -3.67 -0.10 -3.85
N SER A 81 -3.16 -0.90 -4.79
CA SER A 81 -2.81 -2.30 -4.51
C SER A 81 -1.77 -2.45 -3.40
N ALA A 82 -0.78 -1.56 -3.33
CA ALA A 82 0.19 -1.53 -2.26
C ALA A 82 -0.45 -1.19 -0.90
N ALA A 83 -1.39 -0.25 -0.88
CA ALA A 83 -2.16 0.10 0.32
C ALA A 83 -3.08 -1.04 0.77
N GLU A 84 -3.77 -1.72 -0.14
CA GLU A 84 -4.58 -2.91 0.17
C GLU A 84 -3.75 -4.02 0.80
N ASN A 85 -2.52 -4.23 0.30
CA ASN A 85 -1.59 -5.18 0.88
C ASN A 85 -1.22 -4.79 2.33
N ALA A 86 -0.94 -3.51 2.57
CA ALA A 86 -0.66 -2.99 3.90
C ALA A 86 -1.86 -3.13 4.85
N TYR A 87 -3.08 -2.85 4.37
CA TYR A 87 -4.33 -2.99 5.12
C TYR A 87 -4.57 -4.44 5.56
N LYS A 88 -4.42 -5.41 4.64
CA LYS A 88 -4.51 -6.85 4.96
C LYS A 88 -3.50 -7.24 6.04
N LYS A 89 -2.26 -6.74 5.94
CA LYS A 89 -1.20 -6.98 6.92
C LYS A 89 -1.55 -6.37 8.29
N LEU A 90 -2.02 -5.13 8.34
CA LEU A 90 -2.42 -4.45 9.57
C LEU A 90 -3.54 -5.19 10.29
N ASN A 91 -4.58 -5.60 9.56
CA ASN A 91 -5.69 -6.37 10.13
C ASN A 91 -5.24 -7.72 10.71
N ARG A 92 -4.29 -8.40 10.05
CA ARG A 92 -3.68 -9.61 10.61
C ARG A 92 -2.95 -9.32 11.92
N LEU A 93 -2.15 -8.25 11.98
CA LEU A 93 -1.43 -7.86 13.21
C LEU A 93 -2.38 -7.53 14.36
N ARG A 94 -3.48 -6.80 14.07
CA ARG A 94 -4.53 -6.47 15.04
C ARG A 94 -5.17 -7.73 15.65
N LYS A 95 -5.49 -8.73 14.80
CA LYS A 95 -6.04 -10.02 15.27
C LYS A 95 -5.05 -10.75 16.19
N ILE A 96 -3.77 -10.78 15.83
CA ILE A 96 -2.73 -11.43 16.64
C ILE A 96 -2.57 -10.73 18.00
N LYS A 97 -2.58 -9.39 18.03
CA LYS A 97 -2.46 -8.62 19.27
C LYS A 97 -3.62 -8.92 20.22
N LYS A 98 -4.86 -8.86 19.73
CA LYS A 98 -6.06 -9.22 20.51
C LYS A 98 -6.00 -10.65 21.05
N ALA A 99 -5.53 -11.61 20.24
CA ALA A 99 -5.38 -12.99 20.68
C ALA A 99 -4.32 -13.17 21.78
N LYS A 100 -3.23 -12.39 21.76
CA LYS A 100 -2.22 -12.38 22.82
C LYS A 100 -2.77 -11.80 24.11
N GLU A 101 -3.42 -10.63 24.05
CA GLU A 101 -4.03 -9.96 25.21
C GLU A 101 -5.02 -10.90 25.92
N LYS A 102 -5.91 -11.56 25.18
CA LYS A 102 -6.86 -12.53 25.74
C LYS A 102 -6.19 -13.72 26.44
N LYS A 103 -5.03 -14.19 25.95
CA LYS A 103 -4.27 -15.29 26.58
C LYS A 103 -3.57 -14.84 27.86
N LEU A 104 -3.10 -13.59 27.93
CA LEU A 104 -2.52 -13.01 29.12
C LEU A 104 -3.56 -12.88 30.24
N ASP A 105 -4.74 -12.33 29.94
CA ASP A 105 -5.82 -12.14 30.94
C ASP A 105 -6.30 -13.47 31.57
N VAL A 106 -6.32 -14.55 30.79
CA VAL A 106 -6.67 -15.90 31.29
C VAL A 106 -5.58 -16.46 32.21
N LYS A 107 -4.32 -16.09 32.02
CA LYS A 107 -3.18 -16.57 32.82
C LYS A 107 -3.02 -15.79 34.13
N THR A 108 -3.42 -14.53 34.17
CA THR A 108 -3.41 -13.68 35.39
C THR A 108 -4.60 -13.97 36.32
N LYS A 109 -5.67 -14.60 35.81
CA LYS A 109 -6.86 -15.01 36.58
C LYS A 109 -6.80 -16.45 37.09
N LYS A 110 -5.70 -17.16 36.86
CA LYS A 110 -5.38 -18.48 37.45
C LYS A 110 -4.26 -18.30 38.45
#